data_AF-A0A9N6WXM0-F1
#
_entry.id   AF-A0A9N6WXM0-F1
#
_cell.length_a   1.000
_cell.length_b   1.000
_cell.length_c   1.000
_cell.angle_alpha   90.00
_cell.angle_beta   90.00
_cell.angle_gamma   90.00
#
_symmetry.space_group_name_H-M   'P 1'
#
loop_
_entity.id
_entity.type
_entity.pdbx_description
1 polymer ?
#
loop_
_entity_poly.entity_id
_entity_poly.type
_entity_poly.pdbx_seq_one_letter_code
_entity_poly.pdbx_strand_id
1 'polypeptide(L)'
;MVAFNLCKISSKLFGKVLVVAGQKSQQFSLRGITSKTMRHRIETSTPKPAPFPYKETSYNFLRALVDYPTTSRLDENSKLIVVDGLPTAGKGALAKELADELDMAYLEAPTIAKTLFNEYGFDLRKLDSKLPLDCRSYDEIDFLKNPKSVKAARMQIKLFQLRFKQYIDALAHILNTGQGVVLNRSVFSDFVFMQGMVTQGFVSRNVQSYYYQMKNNSLFQLWRPHLVIYLDVPVEVVRSRIEARNRANEKDSPASTTAYLESLDKAYKQEYLKSMSNHSEMLVYDWAVPSNVETVVEDVERINFEQYGQHDTKLEDWCRIDEWDWNNSRRTFSTQQETLMQFTNVPAISCPEILIDGEDIKVFEKVMNNAPGNKYAKGFNADAGDTSLLFKM
;
A
#
# COMPACT_ATOMS: atom_id res chain seq x y z
N MET A 1 -22.79 59.63 29.35
CA MET A 1 -21.40 59.62 29.85
C MET A 1 -20.68 58.53 29.09
N VAL A 2 -19.71 58.95 28.27
CA VAL A 2 -18.70 58.18 27.51
C VAL A 2 -19.19 57.32 26.33
N ALA A 3 -18.98 57.90 25.15
CA ALA A 3 -19.03 57.28 23.83
C ALA A 3 -17.78 56.42 23.57
N PHE A 4 -17.96 55.28 22.90
CA PHE A 4 -16.85 54.50 22.33
C PHE A 4 -16.40 55.16 21.02
N ASN A 5 -15.22 55.77 21.05
CA ASN A 5 -14.57 56.35 19.87
C ASN A 5 -14.09 55.24 18.92
N LEU A 6 -14.67 55.20 17.73
CA LEU A 6 -14.13 54.55 16.55
C LEU A 6 -12.93 55.36 16.05
N CYS A 7 -11.73 54.79 16.10
CA CYS A 7 -10.57 55.36 15.42
C CYS A 7 -10.24 54.52 14.18
N LYS A 8 -10.63 55.05 13.01
CA LYS A 8 -10.05 54.68 11.71
C LYS A 8 -8.64 55.27 11.66
N ILE A 9 -7.63 54.47 11.35
CA ILE A 9 -6.31 54.99 10.97
C ILE A 9 -5.94 54.51 9.57
N SER A 10 -5.66 55.53 8.76
CA SER A 10 -5.33 55.59 7.35
C SER A 10 -4.11 54.76 6.96
N SER A 11 -4.12 54.33 5.70
CA SER A 11 -2.97 53.84 4.95
C SER A 11 -1.99 54.98 4.58
N LYS A 12 -0.72 54.58 4.39
CA LYS A 12 0.45 55.31 3.87
C LYS A 12 1.25 56.18 4.86
N LEU A 13 2.38 55.63 5.30
CA LEU A 13 3.64 56.36 5.47
C LEU A 13 4.82 55.39 5.23
N PHE A 14 5.54 55.63 4.14
CA PHE A 14 6.82 55.00 3.83
C PHE A 14 7.88 55.49 4.82
N GLY A 15 8.54 54.58 5.52
CA GLY A 15 9.72 54.86 6.34
C GLY A 15 10.53 53.60 6.55
N LYS A 16 11.76 53.56 6.05
CA LYS A 16 12.71 52.46 6.24
C LYS A 16 13.04 52.32 7.74
N VAL A 17 12.43 51.36 8.42
CA VAL A 17 12.90 50.88 9.73
C VAL A 17 13.74 49.64 9.47
N LEU A 18 15.04 49.77 9.71
CA LEU A 18 16.01 48.68 9.65
C LEU A 18 15.86 47.89 10.95
N VAL A 19 15.00 46.87 10.95
CA VAL A 19 14.88 45.92 12.06
C VAL A 19 16.02 44.92 11.92
N VAL A 20 17.06 45.09 12.74
CA VAL A 20 18.06 44.04 12.97
C VAL A 20 17.36 42.95 13.77
N ALA A 21 16.81 41.95 13.06
CA ALA A 21 16.28 40.75 13.67
C ALA A 21 17.45 39.95 14.23
N GLY A 22 17.66 40.04 15.54
CA GLY A 22 18.45 39.05 16.26
C GLY A 22 17.86 37.68 15.96
N GLN A 23 18.64 36.80 15.35
CA GLN A 23 18.30 35.39 15.17
C GLN A 23 18.14 34.74 16.55
N LYS A 24 16.94 34.81 17.10
CA LYS A 24 16.40 33.72 17.91
C LYS A 24 15.59 32.89 16.94
N SER A 25 16.20 31.82 16.45
CA SER A 25 15.48 30.71 15.84
C SER A 25 14.50 30.18 16.89
N GLN A 26 13.32 30.77 16.98
CA GLN A 26 12.17 30.08 17.52
C GLN A 26 11.92 28.93 16.55
N GLN A 27 12.46 27.76 16.88
CA GLN A 27 11.97 26.50 16.34
C GLN A 27 10.51 26.42 16.76
N PHE A 28 9.60 26.88 15.89
CA PHE A 28 8.27 26.30 15.87
C PHE A 28 8.50 24.82 15.62
N SER A 29 8.24 24.00 16.63
CA SER A 29 8.11 22.55 16.48
C SER A 29 6.96 22.31 15.52
N LEU A 30 7.22 22.39 14.22
CA LEU A 30 6.32 21.85 13.21
C LEU A 30 6.31 20.35 13.45
N ARG A 31 5.19 19.85 13.98
CA ARG A 31 4.96 18.45 14.32
C ARG A 31 4.65 17.64 13.05
N GLY A 32 5.62 17.63 12.14
CA GLY A 32 5.63 16.84 10.91
C GLY A 32 6.29 15.48 11.12
N ILE A 33 6.36 14.65 10.07
CA ILE A 33 7.19 13.44 10.11
C ILE A 33 8.64 13.87 10.37
N THR A 34 9.37 13.17 11.24
CA THR A 34 10.75 13.51 11.58
C THR A 34 11.71 12.34 11.35
N SER A 35 12.86 12.62 10.75
CA SER A 35 13.94 11.66 10.56
C SER A 35 14.51 11.16 11.88
N LYS A 36 15.18 10.01 11.83
CA LYS A 36 15.85 9.40 12.98
C LYS A 36 16.87 10.36 13.62
N THR A 37 17.63 11.08 12.79
CA THR A 37 18.66 12.02 13.24
C THR A 37 18.07 13.22 13.98
N MET A 38 16.92 13.72 13.52
CA MET A 38 16.21 14.83 14.16
C MET A 38 15.51 14.40 15.46
N ARG A 39 14.95 13.18 15.53
CA ARG A 39 14.32 12.66 16.75
C ARG A 39 15.30 12.44 17.89
N HIS A 40 16.51 11.96 17.63
CA HIS A 40 17.54 11.86 18.66
C HIS A 40 17.92 13.23 19.28
N ARG A 41 17.63 14.34 18.60
CA ARG A 41 17.88 15.70 19.09
C ARG A 41 16.70 16.30 19.86
N ILE A 42 15.50 15.72 19.72
CA ILE A 42 14.26 16.22 20.32
C ILE A 42 13.82 15.21 21.39
N GLU A 43 14.22 15.44 22.65
CA GLU A 43 13.88 14.61 23.82
C GLU A 43 12.41 14.76 24.28
N THR A 44 11.43 14.64 23.37
CA THR A 44 10.01 14.84 23.72
C THR A 44 9.07 13.75 23.24
N SER A 45 9.52 12.49 23.15
CA SER A 45 8.56 11.38 23.00
C SER A 45 7.97 11.04 24.36
N THR A 46 6.66 11.25 24.52
CA THR A 46 5.90 10.66 25.64
C THR A 46 6.15 9.14 25.68
N PRO A 47 6.23 8.52 26.87
CA PRO A 47 6.50 7.09 26.96
C PRO A 47 5.34 6.31 26.33
N LYS A 48 5.61 5.69 25.18
CA LYS A 48 4.61 4.91 24.44
C LYS A 48 4.35 3.57 25.13
N PRO A 49 3.10 3.07 25.11
CA PRO A 49 2.81 1.69 25.46
C PRO A 49 3.61 0.72 24.57
N ALA A 50 3.94 -0.46 25.10
CA ALA A 50 4.62 -1.49 24.32
C ALA A 50 3.77 -1.91 23.09
N PRO A 51 4.41 -2.23 21.95
CA PRO A 51 3.73 -2.71 20.75
C PRO A 51 2.85 -3.94 21.06
N PHE A 52 1.62 -3.94 20.58
CA PHE A 52 0.72 -5.08 20.80
C PHE A 52 1.05 -6.24 19.84
N PRO A 53 1.18 -7.50 20.32
CA PRO A 53 1.49 -8.65 19.47
C PRO A 53 0.27 -9.14 18.68
N TYR A 54 -0.16 -8.34 17.70
CA TYR A 54 -1.39 -8.54 16.92
C TYR A 54 -1.37 -9.75 15.97
N LYS A 55 -0.20 -10.36 15.73
CA LYS A 55 -0.06 -11.57 14.90
C LYS A 55 -0.36 -12.85 15.68
N GLU A 56 -0.14 -12.83 16.99
CA GLU A 56 -0.30 -13.99 17.88
C GLU A 56 -1.56 -13.89 18.71
N THR A 57 -1.98 -12.67 19.04
CA THR A 57 -3.13 -12.40 19.91
C THR A 57 -4.18 -11.56 19.20
N SER A 58 -5.44 -11.96 19.34
CA SER A 58 -6.57 -11.24 18.74
C SER A 58 -6.94 -10.01 19.56
N TYR A 59 -7.18 -8.89 18.86
CA TYR A 59 -7.69 -7.67 19.48
C TYR A 59 -9.22 -7.68 19.42
N ASN A 60 -9.85 -8.14 20.50
CA ASN A 60 -11.30 -8.28 20.61
C ASN A 60 -11.93 -7.14 21.42
N PHE A 61 -13.27 -7.05 21.43
CA PHE A 61 -14.01 -6.02 22.16
C PHE A 61 -13.61 -5.92 23.65
N LEU A 62 -13.51 -7.06 24.35
CA LEU A 62 -13.07 -7.07 25.75
C LEU A 62 -11.64 -6.54 25.92
N ARG A 63 -10.76 -6.82 24.96
CA ARG A 63 -9.39 -6.30 24.96
C ARG A 63 -9.39 -4.79 24.73
N ALA A 64 -10.26 -4.29 23.85
CA ALA A 64 -10.39 -2.86 23.60
C ALA A 64 -10.89 -2.04 24.80
N LEU A 65 -11.58 -2.68 25.77
CA LEU A 65 -11.99 -2.03 27.01
C LEU A 65 -10.87 -1.93 28.05
N VAL A 66 -9.91 -2.86 28.03
CA VAL A 66 -8.85 -2.97 29.05
C VAL A 66 -7.49 -2.45 28.54
N ASP A 67 -7.26 -2.52 27.23
CA ASP A 67 -6.04 -2.03 26.60
C ASP A 67 -6.00 -0.49 26.60
N TYR A 68 -4.80 0.07 26.48
CA TYR A 68 -4.60 1.51 26.33
C TYR A 68 -5.32 2.02 25.07
N PRO A 69 -5.80 3.29 25.09
CA PRO A 69 -6.31 3.97 23.90
C PRO A 69 -5.39 3.75 22.69
N THR A 70 -5.96 3.49 21.51
CA THR A 70 -5.20 3.32 20.27
C THR A 70 -4.40 4.59 19.96
N THR A 71 -4.97 5.78 20.17
CA THR A 71 -4.28 7.06 19.93
C THR A 71 -3.04 7.26 20.80
N SER A 72 -2.98 6.65 22.00
CA SER A 72 -1.82 6.75 22.90
C SER A 72 -0.54 6.10 22.33
N ARG A 73 -0.66 5.27 21.30
CA ARG A 73 0.47 4.66 20.59
C ARG A 73 0.92 5.49 19.39
N LEU A 74 0.00 6.29 18.84
CA LEU A 74 0.22 7.04 17.62
C LEU A 74 1.02 8.31 17.91
N ASP A 75 1.91 8.63 16.99
CA ASP A 75 2.73 9.84 17.00
C ASP A 75 2.79 10.49 15.61
N GLU A 76 3.61 11.52 15.49
CA GLU A 76 3.86 12.24 14.25
C GLU A 76 4.35 11.31 13.12
N ASN A 77 5.15 10.29 13.46
CA ASN A 77 5.69 9.29 12.54
C ASN A 77 4.79 8.07 12.30
N SER A 78 3.62 7.98 12.94
CA SER A 78 2.63 6.93 12.72
C SER A 78 1.84 7.18 11.44
N LYS A 79 2.55 7.28 10.31
CA LYS A 79 2.00 7.66 9.01
C LYS A 79 2.17 6.54 8.00
N LEU A 80 1.28 6.56 7.01
CA LEU A 80 1.28 5.61 5.90
C LEU A 80 1.75 6.34 4.65
N ILE A 81 2.94 5.98 4.17
CA ILE A 81 3.57 6.55 2.99
C ILE A 81 3.56 5.51 1.87
N VAL A 82 3.19 5.94 0.67
CA VAL A 82 3.20 5.09 -0.52
C VAL A 82 4.14 5.68 -1.55
N VAL A 83 5.08 4.87 -2.06
CA VAL A 83 5.95 5.21 -3.18
C VAL A 83 5.39 4.58 -4.45
N ASP A 84 4.93 5.41 -5.38
CA ASP A 84 4.27 5.04 -6.63
C ASP A 84 5.04 5.53 -7.88
N GLY A 85 4.72 4.96 -9.05
CA GLY A 85 5.37 5.29 -10.32
C GLY A 85 5.42 4.12 -11.31
N LEU A 86 5.97 4.34 -12.50
CA LEU A 86 6.08 3.33 -13.55
C LEU A 86 7.01 2.16 -13.19
N PRO A 87 6.78 0.94 -13.71
CA PRO A 87 7.69 -0.19 -13.54
C PRO A 87 9.16 0.24 -13.73
N THR A 88 10.08 -0.31 -12.94
CA THR A 88 11.53 0.00 -13.00
C THR A 88 11.98 1.40 -12.55
N ALA A 89 11.09 2.25 -12.05
CA ALA A 89 11.46 3.56 -11.51
C ALA A 89 12.39 3.52 -10.26
N GLY A 90 12.70 2.35 -9.70
CA GLY A 90 13.55 2.24 -8.50
C GLY A 90 12.79 2.35 -7.17
N LYS A 91 11.45 2.39 -7.19
CA LYS A 91 10.57 2.54 -6.02
C LYS A 91 10.93 1.69 -4.81
N GLY A 92 11.28 0.41 -5.02
CA GLY A 92 11.56 -0.51 -3.92
C GLY A 92 12.84 -0.17 -3.15
N ALA A 93 13.84 0.38 -3.84
CA ALA A 93 15.07 0.84 -3.19
C ALA A 93 14.80 2.12 -2.39
N LEU A 94 14.17 3.11 -3.03
CA LEU A 94 13.78 4.36 -2.36
C LEU A 94 12.87 4.13 -1.15
N ALA A 95 11.85 3.28 -1.29
CA ALA A 95 10.91 2.99 -0.20
C ALA A 95 11.60 2.31 0.99
N LYS A 96 12.61 1.48 0.74
CA LYS A 96 13.39 0.84 1.80
C LYS A 96 14.29 1.86 2.51
N GLU A 97 15.06 2.64 1.76
CA GLU A 97 15.95 3.67 2.31
C GLU A 97 15.17 4.74 3.08
N LEU A 98 14.02 5.17 2.54
CA LEU A 98 13.11 6.11 3.19
C LEU A 98 12.55 5.55 4.51
N ALA A 99 12.19 4.26 4.54
CA ALA A 99 11.72 3.62 5.76
C ALA A 99 12.82 3.56 6.83
N ASP A 100 14.06 3.27 6.43
CA ASP A 100 15.21 3.20 7.34
C ASP A 100 15.52 4.60 7.94
N GLU A 101 15.49 5.67 7.13
CA GLU A 101 15.72 7.06 7.59
C GLU A 101 14.60 7.60 8.49
N LEU A 102 13.35 7.23 8.19
CA LEU A 102 12.17 7.64 8.96
C LEU A 102 11.83 6.70 10.12
N ASP A 103 12.60 5.63 10.34
CA ASP A 103 12.36 4.59 11.36
C ASP A 103 10.96 3.95 11.23
N MET A 104 10.52 3.76 10.00
CA MET A 104 9.23 3.18 9.63
C MET A 104 9.41 1.73 9.16
N ALA A 105 8.35 0.94 9.22
CA ALA A 105 8.37 -0.42 8.69
C ALA A 105 8.23 -0.40 7.16
N TYR A 106 9.17 -1.02 6.45
CA TYR A 106 9.04 -1.27 5.01
C TYR A 106 8.34 -2.61 4.76
N LEU A 107 7.23 -2.59 4.02
CA LEU A 107 6.59 -3.82 3.54
C LEU A 107 6.90 -4.01 2.06
N GLU A 108 7.62 -5.09 1.75
CA GLU A 108 8.00 -5.42 0.38
C GLU A 108 6.76 -5.74 -0.47
N ALA A 109 6.70 -5.20 -1.69
CA ALA A 109 5.56 -5.41 -2.59
C ALA A 109 5.23 -6.90 -2.78
N PRO A 110 3.94 -7.30 -2.71
CA PRO A 110 3.54 -8.68 -2.89
C PRO A 110 3.76 -9.10 -4.35
N THR A 111 4.15 -10.36 -4.52
CA THR A 111 4.39 -11.00 -5.82
C THR A 111 3.69 -12.35 -5.79
N ILE A 112 3.06 -12.75 -6.90
CA ILE A 112 2.38 -14.05 -6.99
C ILE A 112 3.38 -15.19 -6.79
N ALA A 113 4.61 -15.05 -7.28
CA ALA A 113 5.67 -16.03 -7.06
C ALA A 113 5.84 -16.43 -5.57
N LYS A 114 5.66 -15.48 -4.62
CA LYS A 114 5.74 -15.79 -3.17
C LYS A 114 4.57 -16.65 -2.70
N THR A 115 3.41 -16.50 -3.32
CA THR A 115 2.20 -17.29 -2.99
C THR A 115 2.21 -18.70 -3.57
N LEU A 116 3.11 -18.98 -4.51
CA LEU A 116 3.31 -20.31 -5.08
C LEU A 116 4.16 -21.23 -4.18
N PHE A 117 4.71 -20.69 -3.09
CA PHE A 117 5.29 -21.48 -2.02
C PHE A 117 4.27 -21.64 -0.90
N ASN A 118 4.15 -22.85 -0.37
CA ASN A 118 3.35 -23.04 0.83
C ASN A 118 4.08 -22.57 2.09
N GLU A 119 3.39 -22.62 3.23
CA GLU A 119 3.92 -22.17 4.51
C GLU A 119 5.12 -22.98 5.03
N TYR A 120 5.34 -24.18 4.48
CA TYR A 120 6.50 -25.05 4.77
C TYR A 120 7.59 -24.96 3.69
N GLY A 121 7.47 -24.05 2.72
CA GLY A 121 8.46 -23.82 1.65
C GLY A 121 8.42 -24.79 0.47
N PHE A 122 7.39 -25.63 0.36
CA PHE A 122 7.16 -26.48 -0.81
C PHE A 122 6.66 -25.65 -2.01
N ASP A 123 7.29 -25.86 -3.16
CA ASP A 123 6.95 -25.19 -4.42
C ASP A 123 5.75 -25.87 -5.10
N LEU A 124 4.60 -25.18 -5.12
CA LEU A 124 3.35 -25.69 -5.66
C LEU A 124 3.38 -25.86 -7.19
N ARG A 125 4.29 -25.16 -7.90
CA ARG A 125 4.45 -25.29 -9.36
C ARG A 125 4.85 -26.69 -9.78
N LYS A 126 5.49 -27.45 -8.89
CA LYS A 126 5.83 -28.87 -9.14
C LYS A 126 4.59 -29.74 -9.36
N LEU A 127 3.42 -29.28 -8.94
CA LEU A 127 2.15 -29.96 -9.12
C LEU A 127 1.40 -29.54 -10.39
N ASP A 128 1.91 -28.57 -11.16
CA ASP A 128 1.24 -28.05 -12.37
C ASP A 128 0.98 -29.14 -13.42
N SER A 129 1.82 -30.17 -13.48
CA SER A 129 1.62 -31.31 -14.40
C SER A 129 0.36 -32.13 -14.10
N LYS A 130 -0.11 -32.10 -12.85
CA LYS A 130 -1.33 -32.78 -12.39
C LYS A 130 -2.57 -31.90 -12.49
N LEU A 131 -2.41 -30.62 -12.79
CA LEU A 131 -3.50 -29.65 -12.85
C LEU A 131 -4.02 -29.48 -14.29
N PRO A 132 -5.34 -29.25 -14.45
CA PRO A 132 -5.92 -28.78 -15.70
C PRO A 132 -5.21 -27.51 -16.19
N LEU A 133 -5.18 -27.31 -17.51
CA LEU A 133 -4.43 -26.21 -18.14
C LEU A 133 -4.78 -24.85 -17.54
N ASP A 134 -6.05 -24.61 -17.26
CA ASP A 134 -6.59 -23.37 -16.70
C ASP A 134 -6.19 -23.13 -15.25
N CYS A 135 -5.97 -24.20 -14.48
CA CYS A 135 -5.63 -24.18 -13.06
C CYS A 135 -4.13 -24.16 -12.78
N ARG A 136 -3.28 -24.36 -13.80
CA ARG A 136 -1.81 -24.29 -13.64
C ARG A 136 -1.38 -22.90 -13.20
N SER A 137 -0.29 -22.88 -12.43
CA SER A 137 0.36 -21.66 -11.95
C SER A 137 0.61 -20.66 -13.09
N TYR A 138 0.49 -19.38 -12.78
CA TYR A 138 0.74 -18.28 -13.70
C TYR A 138 1.21 -17.08 -12.88
N ASP A 139 2.46 -16.69 -13.09
CA ASP A 139 3.13 -15.61 -12.37
C ASP A 139 3.39 -14.40 -13.29
N GLU A 140 4.04 -13.39 -12.73
CA GLU A 140 4.42 -12.18 -13.45
C GLU A 140 5.40 -12.46 -14.59
N ILE A 141 6.23 -13.50 -14.48
CA ILE A 141 7.19 -13.89 -15.52
C ILE A 141 6.44 -14.53 -16.69
N ASP A 142 5.44 -15.36 -16.42
CA ASP A 142 4.59 -15.95 -17.44
C ASP A 142 3.68 -14.92 -18.12
N PHE A 143 3.28 -13.87 -17.39
CA PHE A 143 2.65 -12.70 -17.99
C PHE A 143 3.56 -11.96 -18.97
N LEU A 144 4.83 -11.76 -18.62
CA LEU A 144 5.79 -11.17 -19.55
C LEU A 144 5.96 -12.03 -20.82
N LYS A 145 5.91 -13.37 -20.70
CA LYS A 145 6.00 -14.26 -21.88
C LYS A 145 4.74 -14.26 -22.73
N ASN A 146 3.56 -14.37 -22.11
CA ASN A 146 2.29 -14.47 -22.80
C ASN A 146 1.20 -13.62 -22.12
N PRO A 147 1.18 -12.30 -22.36
CA PRO A 147 0.23 -11.39 -21.71
C PRO A 147 -1.20 -11.51 -22.25
N LYS A 148 -1.41 -12.17 -23.40
CA LYS A 148 -2.73 -12.40 -24.00
C LYS A 148 -3.41 -13.67 -23.49
N SER A 149 -2.79 -14.38 -22.54
CA SER A 149 -3.43 -15.52 -21.90
C SER A 149 -4.66 -15.08 -21.10
N VAL A 150 -5.70 -15.90 -21.10
CA VAL A 150 -6.90 -15.72 -20.23
C VAL A 150 -6.50 -15.57 -18.76
N LYS A 151 -5.39 -16.21 -18.36
CA LYS A 151 -4.84 -16.15 -17.00
C LYS A 151 -4.29 -14.78 -16.61
N ALA A 152 -3.96 -13.91 -17.57
CA ALA A 152 -3.47 -12.57 -17.29
C ALA A 152 -4.49 -11.75 -16.48
N ALA A 153 -5.79 -11.89 -16.81
CA ALA A 153 -6.87 -11.27 -16.05
C ALA A 153 -6.94 -11.80 -14.61
N ARG A 154 -6.91 -13.13 -14.44
CA ARG A 154 -6.94 -13.78 -13.11
C ARG A 154 -5.74 -13.37 -12.26
N MET A 155 -4.56 -13.25 -12.88
CA MET A 155 -3.34 -12.78 -12.24
C MET A 155 -3.48 -11.35 -11.72
N GLN A 156 -4.00 -10.42 -12.53
CA GLN A 156 -4.19 -9.04 -12.10
C GLN A 156 -5.19 -8.93 -10.93
N ILE A 157 -6.28 -9.71 -10.97
CA ILE A 157 -7.24 -9.80 -9.84
C ILE A 157 -6.55 -10.34 -8.58
N LYS A 158 -5.69 -11.37 -8.73
CA LYS A 158 -4.94 -11.92 -7.60
C LYS A 158 -3.94 -10.92 -7.02
N LEU A 159 -3.23 -10.16 -7.87
CA LEU A 159 -2.34 -9.08 -7.43
C LEU A 159 -3.09 -8.01 -6.65
N PHE A 160 -4.28 -7.62 -7.10
CA PHE A 160 -5.14 -6.70 -6.36
C PHE A 160 -5.48 -7.24 -4.96
N GLN A 161 -5.91 -8.49 -4.86
CA GLN A 161 -6.22 -9.14 -3.57
C GLN A 161 -4.99 -9.20 -2.63
N LEU A 162 -3.81 -9.50 -3.17
CA LEU A 162 -2.58 -9.54 -2.38
C LEU A 162 -2.16 -8.15 -1.89
N ARG A 163 -2.27 -7.13 -2.75
CA ARG A 163 -2.05 -5.72 -2.35
C ARG A 163 -3.07 -5.28 -1.31
N PHE A 164 -4.33 -5.72 -1.44
CA PHE A 164 -5.40 -5.43 -0.49
C PHE A 164 -5.08 -6.01 0.89
N LYS A 165 -4.66 -7.27 0.94
CA LYS A 165 -4.18 -7.89 2.17
C LYS A 165 -2.98 -7.14 2.78
N GLN A 166 -1.94 -6.85 1.98
CA GLN A 166 -0.77 -6.11 2.47
C GLN A 166 -1.16 -4.75 3.04
N TYR A 167 -2.10 -4.06 2.40
CA TYR A 167 -2.54 -2.74 2.86
C TYR A 167 -3.29 -2.82 4.19
N ILE A 168 -4.12 -3.86 4.39
CA ILE A 168 -4.72 -4.15 5.69
C ILE A 168 -3.64 -4.43 6.74
N ASP A 169 -2.63 -5.24 6.40
CA ASP A 169 -1.51 -5.54 7.30
C ASP A 169 -0.72 -4.27 7.68
N ALA A 170 -0.57 -3.32 6.75
CA ALA A 170 0.04 -2.01 7.02
C ALA A 170 -0.78 -1.18 8.01
N LEU A 171 -2.11 -1.06 7.81
CA LEU A 171 -3.00 -0.36 8.73
C LEU A 171 -3.03 -1.02 10.10
N ALA A 172 -3.08 -2.34 10.14
CA ALA A 172 -3.01 -3.12 11.37
C ALA A 172 -1.69 -2.88 12.11
N HIS A 173 -0.57 -2.81 11.40
CA HIS A 173 0.73 -2.51 11.98
C HIS A 173 0.72 -1.14 12.66
N ILE A 174 0.37 -0.08 11.92
CA ILE A 174 0.35 1.29 12.44
C ILE A 174 -0.50 1.40 13.71
N LEU A 175 -1.72 0.85 13.71
CA LEU A 175 -2.64 0.97 14.84
C LEU A 175 -2.24 0.13 16.08
N ASN A 176 -1.45 -0.93 15.90
CA ASN A 176 -1.02 -1.79 17.01
C ASN A 176 0.36 -1.41 17.57
N THR A 177 1.26 -0.90 16.73
CA THR A 177 2.65 -0.59 17.12
C THR A 177 2.90 0.90 17.26
N GLY A 178 2.14 1.75 16.58
CA GLY A 178 2.47 3.17 16.46
C GLY A 178 3.71 3.43 15.60
N GLN A 179 4.15 2.46 14.80
CA GLN A 179 5.22 2.63 13.83
C GLN A 179 4.62 2.91 12.45
N GLY A 180 5.08 3.97 11.79
CA GLY A 180 4.70 4.28 10.41
C GLY A 180 5.09 3.17 9.43
N VAL A 181 4.47 3.16 8.26
CA VAL A 181 4.72 2.14 7.23
C VAL A 181 4.97 2.80 5.89
N VAL A 182 5.99 2.33 5.18
CA VAL A 182 6.28 2.69 3.78
C VAL A 182 5.96 1.52 2.87
N LEU A 183 5.12 1.76 1.87
CA LEU A 183 4.70 0.79 0.87
C LEU A 183 5.29 1.09 -0.51
N ASN A 184 5.67 0.03 -1.23
CA ASN A 184 6.02 0.10 -2.65
C ASN A 184 4.78 -0.24 -3.49
N ARG A 185 4.11 0.81 -3.97
CA ARG A 185 2.78 0.80 -4.59
C ARG A 185 1.64 0.44 -3.63
N SER A 186 0.47 0.99 -3.92
CA SER A 186 -0.75 0.76 -3.15
C SER A 186 -1.85 0.07 -3.98
N VAL A 187 -2.86 -0.45 -3.29
CA VAL A 187 -4.10 -0.95 -3.93
C VAL A 187 -4.77 0.12 -4.78
N PHE A 188 -4.70 1.38 -4.35
CA PHE A 188 -5.29 2.52 -5.07
C PHE A 188 -4.65 2.73 -6.44
N SER A 189 -3.38 2.35 -6.62
CA SER A 189 -2.66 2.45 -7.90
C SER A 189 -2.88 1.26 -8.85
N ASP A 190 -3.46 0.16 -8.36
CA ASP A 190 -3.53 -1.12 -9.09
C ASP A 190 -4.30 -1.03 -10.40
N PHE A 191 -5.37 -0.23 -10.44
CA PHE A 191 -6.26 -0.12 -11.59
C PHE A 191 -5.55 0.42 -12.85
N VAL A 192 -4.45 1.15 -12.69
CA VAL A 192 -3.63 1.65 -13.80
C VAL A 192 -3.15 0.49 -14.67
N PHE A 193 -2.75 -0.62 -14.05
CA PHE A 193 -2.31 -1.82 -14.76
C PHE A 193 -3.46 -2.49 -15.53
N MET A 194 -4.63 -2.62 -14.90
CA MET A 194 -5.83 -3.16 -15.56
C MET A 194 -6.22 -2.32 -16.78
N GLN A 195 -6.22 -0.99 -16.64
CA GLN A 195 -6.53 -0.08 -17.74
C GLN A 195 -5.50 -0.20 -18.86
N GLY A 196 -4.21 -0.24 -18.53
CA GLY A 196 -3.15 -0.46 -19.50
C GLY A 196 -3.31 -1.77 -20.27
N MET A 197 -3.68 -2.86 -19.58
CA MET A 197 -3.89 -4.19 -20.19
C MET A 197 -5.07 -4.17 -21.17
N VAL A 198 -6.14 -3.46 -20.84
CA VAL A 198 -7.32 -3.32 -21.71
C VAL A 198 -7.01 -2.46 -22.93
N THR A 199 -6.27 -1.36 -22.76
CA THR A 199 -5.86 -0.49 -23.87
C THR A 199 -5.01 -1.23 -24.90
N GLN A 200 -4.16 -2.16 -24.46
CA GLN A 200 -3.35 -3.00 -25.36
C GLN A 200 -4.07 -4.27 -25.83
N GLY A 201 -5.32 -4.49 -25.43
CA GLY A 201 -6.10 -5.66 -25.83
C GLY A 201 -5.61 -6.98 -25.23
N PHE A 202 -4.91 -6.94 -24.09
CA PHE A 202 -4.53 -8.15 -23.34
C PHE A 202 -5.72 -8.73 -22.57
N VAL A 203 -6.62 -7.85 -22.14
CA VAL A 203 -7.79 -8.18 -21.32
C VAL A 203 -9.03 -7.52 -21.92
N SER A 204 -10.19 -8.19 -21.81
CA SER A 204 -11.44 -7.69 -22.35
C SER A 204 -12.02 -6.52 -21.52
N ARG A 205 -12.95 -5.78 -22.12
CA ARG A 205 -13.72 -4.73 -21.43
C ARG A 205 -14.67 -5.29 -20.35
N ASN A 206 -15.10 -6.54 -20.49
CA ASN A 206 -15.95 -7.19 -19.50
C ASN A 206 -15.16 -7.39 -18.20
N VAL A 207 -13.94 -7.94 -18.29
CA VAL A 207 -13.05 -8.08 -17.13
C VAL A 207 -12.75 -6.74 -16.49
N GLN A 208 -12.53 -5.69 -17.28
CA GLN A 208 -12.35 -4.33 -16.76
C GLN A 208 -13.53 -3.91 -15.89
N SER A 209 -14.75 -4.13 -16.39
CA SER A 209 -15.99 -3.77 -15.68
C SER A 209 -16.14 -4.55 -14.37
N TYR A 210 -15.85 -5.86 -14.41
CA TYR A 210 -15.82 -6.70 -13.21
C TYR A 210 -14.76 -6.23 -12.19
N TYR A 211 -13.56 -5.91 -12.65
CA TYR A 211 -12.49 -5.41 -11.81
C TYR A 211 -12.89 -4.11 -11.10
N TYR A 212 -13.55 -3.17 -11.79
CA TYR A 212 -14.06 -1.96 -11.16
C TYR A 212 -15.18 -2.22 -10.14
N GLN A 213 -16.06 -3.21 -10.38
CA GLN A 213 -17.05 -3.62 -9.39
C GLN A 213 -16.37 -4.15 -8.12
N MET A 214 -15.40 -5.05 -8.26
CA MET A 214 -14.60 -5.58 -7.15
C MET A 214 -13.85 -4.46 -6.41
N LYS A 215 -13.20 -3.56 -7.16
CA LYS A 215 -12.48 -2.40 -6.60
C LYS A 215 -13.42 -1.52 -5.76
N ASN A 216 -14.57 -1.13 -6.32
CA ASN A 216 -15.51 -0.24 -5.64
C ASN A 216 -16.17 -0.91 -4.42
N ASN A 217 -16.36 -2.23 -4.47
CA ASN A 217 -16.90 -3.00 -3.34
C ASN A 217 -15.89 -3.21 -2.19
N SER A 218 -14.59 -3.03 -2.42
CA SER A 218 -13.55 -3.31 -1.43
C SER A 218 -12.86 -2.06 -0.89
N LEU A 219 -12.57 -1.07 -1.74
CA LEU A 219 -11.75 0.09 -1.37
C LEU A 219 -12.35 0.99 -0.31
N PHE A 220 -13.68 1.06 -0.19
CA PHE A 220 -14.33 1.96 0.77
C PHE A 220 -14.06 1.61 2.24
N GLN A 221 -13.59 0.38 2.51
CA GLN A 221 -13.23 -0.08 3.85
C GLN A 221 -11.80 0.33 4.26
N LEU A 222 -10.96 0.73 3.29
CA LEU A 222 -9.55 1.05 3.54
C LEU A 222 -9.35 2.55 3.72
N TRP A 223 -8.48 2.92 4.65
CA TRP A 223 -8.04 4.31 4.81
C TRP A 223 -7.02 4.66 3.73
N ARG A 224 -7.19 5.81 3.08
CA ARG A 224 -6.26 6.32 2.06
C ARG A 224 -4.90 6.68 2.71
N PRO A 225 -3.79 6.64 1.98
CA PRO A 225 -2.48 6.94 2.57
C PRO A 225 -2.38 8.41 3.01
N HIS A 226 -1.45 8.72 3.91
CA HIS A 226 -1.22 10.11 4.31
C HIS A 226 -0.45 10.87 3.22
N LEU A 227 0.55 10.19 2.65
CA LEU A 227 1.46 10.75 1.66
C LEU A 227 1.65 9.77 0.50
N VAL A 228 1.55 10.29 -0.72
CA VAL A 228 1.91 9.58 -1.95
C VAL A 228 3.13 10.26 -2.56
N ILE A 229 4.22 9.53 -2.68
CA ILE A 229 5.44 9.95 -3.37
C ILE A 229 5.41 9.33 -4.77
N TYR A 230 5.22 10.16 -5.79
CA TYR A 230 5.21 9.72 -7.18
C TYR A 230 6.56 9.99 -7.84
N LEU A 231 7.15 8.93 -8.40
CA LEU A 231 8.38 9.01 -9.19
C LEU A 231 8.03 9.11 -10.67
N ASP A 232 8.12 10.32 -11.23
CA ASP A 232 7.93 10.57 -12.65
C ASP A 232 9.19 10.17 -13.41
N VAL A 233 9.07 9.19 -14.30
CA VAL A 233 10.17 8.71 -15.14
C VAL A 233 9.67 8.64 -16.57
N PRO A 234 10.34 9.31 -17.52
CA PRO A 234 9.97 9.20 -18.93
C PRO A 234 9.99 7.74 -19.40
N VAL A 235 9.04 7.37 -20.28
CA VAL A 235 8.89 6.00 -20.79
C VAL A 235 10.17 5.50 -21.49
N GLU A 236 10.88 6.40 -22.18
CA GLU A 236 12.16 6.09 -22.83
C GLU A 236 13.22 5.64 -21.82
N VAL A 237 13.32 6.34 -20.68
CA VAL A 237 14.23 6.00 -19.60
C VAL A 237 13.82 4.68 -18.96
N VAL A 238 12.53 4.46 -18.71
CA VAL A 238 12.00 3.18 -18.22
C VAL A 238 12.42 2.02 -19.14
N ARG A 239 12.26 2.20 -20.46
CA ARG A 239 12.66 1.18 -21.44
C ARG A 239 14.16 0.91 -21.40
N SER A 240 14.99 1.95 -21.36
CA SER A 240 16.45 1.76 -21.24
C SER A 240 16.85 1.02 -19.96
N ARG A 241 16.15 1.26 -18.84
CA ARG A 241 16.36 0.54 -17.57
C ARG A 241 15.87 -0.91 -17.63
N ILE A 242 14.81 -1.20 -18.37
CA ILE A 242 14.36 -2.58 -18.63
C ILE A 242 15.45 -3.33 -19.41
N GLU A 243 15.96 -2.71 -20.48
CA GLU A 243 17.01 -3.28 -21.32
C GLU A 243 18.32 -3.50 -20.54
N ALA A 244 18.72 -2.54 -19.71
CA ALA A 244 19.94 -2.62 -18.90
C ALA A 244 19.90 -3.73 -17.83
N ARG A 245 18.72 -4.06 -17.28
CA ARG A 245 18.58 -5.14 -16.29
C ARG A 245 18.73 -6.53 -16.88
N ASN A 246 18.65 -6.65 -18.21
CA ASN A 246 18.90 -7.87 -18.99
C ASN A 246 18.25 -9.14 -18.41
N ARG A 247 17.01 -9.03 -17.92
CA ARG A 247 16.24 -10.18 -17.43
C ARG A 247 15.64 -10.94 -18.60
N ALA A 248 15.79 -12.26 -18.59
CA ALA A 248 15.20 -13.12 -19.60
C ALA A 248 13.67 -12.87 -19.68
N ASN A 249 13.16 -12.71 -20.90
CA ASN A 249 11.75 -12.48 -21.22
C ASN A 249 11.16 -11.09 -20.88
N GLU A 250 11.91 -10.18 -20.25
CA GLU A 250 11.38 -8.83 -19.95
C GLU A 250 11.57 -7.86 -21.12
N LYS A 251 12.63 -8.02 -21.93
CA LYS A 251 12.98 -7.10 -23.02
C LYS A 251 12.02 -7.20 -24.22
N ASP A 252 11.73 -8.41 -24.66
CA ASP A 252 10.92 -8.68 -25.86
C ASP A 252 9.44 -8.93 -25.52
N SER A 253 9.04 -8.68 -24.27
CA SER A 253 7.66 -8.88 -23.83
C SER A 253 6.71 -7.85 -24.47
N PRO A 254 5.52 -8.26 -24.93
CA PRO A 254 4.48 -7.31 -25.31
C PRO A 254 4.07 -6.39 -24.14
N ALA A 255 4.23 -6.84 -22.90
CA ALA A 255 3.96 -6.05 -21.69
C ALA A 255 5.10 -5.08 -21.29
N SER A 256 6.18 -5.02 -22.06
CA SER A 256 7.25 -4.02 -21.96
C SER A 256 7.26 -3.03 -23.13
N THR A 257 6.26 -3.10 -24.02
CA THR A 257 6.15 -2.23 -25.19
C THR A 257 5.99 -0.77 -24.76
N THR A 258 6.57 0.17 -25.51
CA THR A 258 6.42 1.62 -25.27
C THR A 258 4.97 2.04 -25.16
N ALA A 259 4.10 1.56 -26.07
CA ALA A 259 2.68 1.84 -26.05
C ALA A 259 1.97 1.38 -24.75
N TYR A 260 2.42 0.27 -24.14
CA TYR A 260 1.88 -0.18 -22.85
C TYR A 260 2.38 0.71 -21.71
N LEU A 261 3.67 1.05 -21.69
CA LEU A 261 4.23 1.93 -20.67
C LEU A 261 3.64 3.36 -20.74
N GLU A 262 3.39 3.87 -21.94
CA GLU A 262 2.69 5.14 -22.16
C GLU A 262 1.23 5.10 -21.68
N SER A 263 0.53 3.96 -21.88
CA SER A 263 -0.83 3.83 -21.38
C SER A 263 -0.87 3.80 -19.85
N LEU A 264 0.13 3.19 -19.21
CA LEU A 264 0.29 3.24 -17.75
C LEU A 264 0.59 4.68 -17.27
N ASP A 265 1.54 5.38 -17.91
CA ASP A 265 1.91 6.74 -17.50
C ASP A 265 0.72 7.69 -17.59
N LYS A 266 -0.05 7.58 -18.68
CA LYS A 266 -1.28 8.34 -18.87
C LYS A 266 -2.30 8.05 -17.76
N ALA A 267 -2.55 6.79 -17.43
CA ALA A 267 -3.50 6.41 -16.39
C ALA A 267 -3.04 6.88 -14.98
N TYR A 268 -1.73 6.82 -14.70
CA TYR A 268 -1.18 7.39 -13.46
C TYR A 268 -1.45 8.89 -13.37
N LYS A 269 -1.03 9.66 -14.39
CA LYS A 269 -1.10 11.13 -14.37
C LYS A 269 -2.53 11.67 -14.44
N GLN A 270 -3.40 11.06 -15.25
CA GLN A 270 -4.74 11.60 -15.51
C GLN A 270 -5.79 11.17 -14.48
N GLU A 271 -5.70 9.94 -13.99
CA GLU A 271 -6.73 9.36 -13.11
C GLU A 271 -6.23 9.19 -11.67
N TYR A 272 -5.12 8.49 -11.47
CA TYR A 272 -4.64 8.15 -10.13
C TYR A 272 -4.21 9.39 -9.34
N LEU A 273 -3.30 10.21 -9.89
CA LEU A 273 -2.78 11.38 -9.18
C LEU A 273 -3.88 12.41 -8.89
N LYS A 274 -4.78 12.63 -9.85
CA LYS A 274 -5.93 13.52 -9.68
C LYS A 274 -6.87 13.05 -8.56
N SER A 275 -7.18 11.75 -8.53
CA SER A 275 -8.03 11.19 -7.48
C SER A 275 -7.37 11.25 -6.11
N MET A 276 -6.07 10.98 -6.03
CA MET A 276 -5.37 10.93 -4.75
C MET A 276 -5.06 12.31 -4.18
N SER A 277 -4.80 13.31 -5.02
CA SER A 277 -4.53 14.68 -4.57
C SER A 277 -5.67 15.31 -3.77
N ASN A 278 -6.89 14.82 -3.91
CA ASN A 278 -8.05 15.31 -3.14
C ASN A 278 -8.03 14.84 -1.67
N HIS A 279 -7.32 13.74 -1.38
CA HIS A 279 -7.38 13.06 -0.09
C HIS A 279 -6.02 12.94 0.61
N SER A 280 -4.94 12.76 -0.13
CA SER A 280 -3.59 12.55 0.40
C SER A 280 -2.68 13.71 0.01
N GLU A 281 -1.64 13.95 0.81
CA GLU A 281 -0.52 14.77 0.35
C GLU A 281 0.23 14.06 -0.76
N MET A 282 0.80 14.86 -1.67
CA MET A 282 1.44 14.34 -2.86
C MET A 282 2.76 15.07 -3.13
N LEU A 283 3.83 14.29 -3.26
CA LEU A 283 5.12 14.77 -3.71
C LEU A 283 5.43 14.11 -5.04
N VAL A 284 5.74 14.92 -6.04
CA VAL A 284 6.09 14.46 -7.39
C VAL A 284 7.53 14.80 -7.66
N TYR A 285 8.34 13.79 -7.97
CA TYR A 285 9.75 13.96 -8.29
C TYR A 285 10.02 13.58 -9.73
N ASP A 286 10.77 14.41 -10.44
CA ASP A 286 11.46 13.96 -11.65
C ASP A 286 12.56 12.97 -11.24
N TRP A 287 12.35 11.71 -11.58
CA TRP A 287 13.19 10.58 -11.20
C TRP A 287 13.88 9.94 -12.41
N ALA A 288 14.08 10.73 -13.48
CA ALA A 288 14.89 10.33 -14.62
C ALA A 288 16.33 9.97 -14.20
N VAL A 289 16.89 10.72 -13.25
CA VAL A 289 18.12 10.40 -12.54
C VAL A 289 17.76 10.21 -11.06
N PRO A 290 18.08 9.06 -10.44
CA PRO A 290 17.80 8.86 -9.02
C PRO A 290 18.45 9.96 -8.17
N SER A 291 17.65 10.66 -7.39
CA SER A 291 18.12 11.70 -6.45
C SER A 291 18.53 11.08 -5.12
N ASN A 292 19.19 11.87 -4.28
CA ASN A 292 19.50 11.49 -2.90
C ASN A 292 18.20 11.41 -2.07
N VAL A 293 18.07 10.36 -1.26
CA VAL A 293 16.93 10.15 -0.36
C VAL A 293 16.83 11.25 0.69
N GLU A 294 17.95 11.85 1.09
CA GLU A 294 17.99 12.97 2.05
C GLU A 294 17.09 14.13 1.61
N THR A 295 17.09 14.49 0.33
CA THR A 295 16.23 15.55 -0.20
C THR A 295 14.75 15.19 -0.06
N VAL A 296 14.40 13.92 -0.33
CA VAL A 296 13.02 13.43 -0.19
C VAL A 296 12.59 13.48 1.28
N VAL A 297 13.48 13.10 2.20
CA VAL A 297 13.23 13.17 3.65
C VAL A 297 13.00 14.61 4.07
N GLU A 298 13.86 15.56 3.68
CA GLU A 298 13.68 16.98 4.02
C GLU A 298 12.32 17.53 3.56
N ASP A 299 11.90 17.19 2.34
CA ASP A 299 10.61 17.63 1.81
C ASP A 299 9.43 16.97 2.55
N VAL A 300 9.57 15.71 2.97
CA VAL A 300 8.59 15.04 3.82
C VAL A 300 8.49 15.69 5.21
N GLU A 301 9.62 16.09 5.80
CA GLU A 301 9.65 16.77 7.11
C GLU A 301 9.00 18.17 7.07
N ARG A 302 9.03 18.84 5.91
CA ARG A 302 8.40 20.16 5.72
C ARG A 302 6.88 20.10 5.66
N ILE A 303 6.29 18.92 5.41
CA ILE A 303 4.84 18.78 5.30
C ILE A 303 4.21 18.89 6.69
N ASN A 304 3.29 19.84 6.84
CA ASN A 304 2.46 19.96 8.02
C ASN A 304 1.17 19.15 7.86
N PHE A 305 1.12 17.94 8.44
CA PHE A 305 -0.08 17.10 8.43
C PHE A 305 -1.16 17.56 9.42
N GLU A 306 -0.82 18.34 10.45
CA GLU A 306 -1.76 18.80 11.48
C GLU A 306 -2.66 19.95 11.00
N GLN A 307 -2.39 20.52 9.83
CA GLN A 307 -3.23 21.57 9.27
C GLN A 307 -4.63 21.07 8.86
N TYR A 308 -4.77 19.75 8.69
CA TYR A 308 -6.02 19.12 8.28
C TYR A 308 -6.87 18.74 9.49
N GLY A 309 -8.09 19.26 9.52
CA GLY A 309 -9.08 18.96 10.55
C GLY A 309 -10.15 17.99 10.08
N GLN A 310 -11.22 17.89 10.86
CA GLN A 310 -12.34 17.00 10.62
C GLN A 310 -13.18 17.39 9.38
N HIS A 311 -13.21 18.68 9.03
CA HIS A 311 -14.04 19.19 7.94
C HIS A 311 -13.31 19.23 6.60
N ASP A 312 -12.02 18.87 6.60
CA ASP A 312 -11.23 18.83 5.38
C ASP A 312 -11.41 17.49 4.67
N THR A 313 -11.49 17.55 3.34
CA THR A 313 -11.56 16.33 2.51
C THR A 313 -10.23 15.57 2.48
N LYS A 314 -9.14 16.26 2.80
CA LYS A 314 -7.80 15.69 2.92
C LYS A 314 -7.64 15.03 4.28
N LEU A 315 -7.10 13.82 4.27
CA LEU A 315 -6.84 12.98 5.45
C LEU A 315 -8.07 12.65 6.31
N GLU A 316 -9.28 12.81 5.76
CA GLU A 316 -10.56 12.52 6.44
C GLU A 316 -10.55 11.16 7.17
N ASP A 317 -9.97 10.13 6.55
CA ASP A 317 -9.92 8.77 7.11
C ASP A 317 -9.15 8.67 8.44
N TRP A 318 -8.21 9.60 8.65
CA TRP A 318 -7.29 9.69 9.79
C TRP A 318 -7.71 10.75 10.82
N CYS A 319 -8.71 11.58 10.51
CA CYS A 319 -9.20 12.65 11.38
C CYS A 319 -10.44 12.22 12.18
N ARG A 320 -10.30 11.19 13.03
CA ARG A 320 -11.41 10.65 13.84
C ARG A 320 -11.48 11.31 15.21
N ILE A 321 -12.70 11.68 15.63
CA ILE A 321 -12.95 12.31 16.94
C ILE A 321 -12.89 11.28 18.07
N ASP A 322 -13.64 10.19 17.93
CA ASP A 322 -13.88 9.29 19.04
C ASP A 322 -12.80 8.23 19.14
N GLU A 323 -12.25 8.05 20.34
CA GLU A 323 -11.29 6.98 20.64
C GLU A 323 -11.87 5.59 20.32
N TRP A 324 -13.19 5.46 20.47
CA TRP A 324 -13.88 4.23 20.15
C TRP A 324 -13.83 3.90 18.66
N ASP A 325 -13.86 4.91 17.78
CA ASP A 325 -13.73 4.71 16.34
C ASP A 325 -12.32 4.22 15.95
N TRP A 326 -11.30 4.71 16.65
CA TRP A 326 -9.93 4.20 16.51
C TRP A 326 -9.84 2.73 16.95
N ASN A 327 -10.41 2.39 18.11
CA ASN A 327 -10.44 1.02 18.62
C ASN A 327 -11.21 0.06 17.70
N ASN A 328 -12.33 0.50 17.14
CA ASN A 328 -13.11 -0.30 16.18
C ASN A 328 -12.31 -0.56 14.91
N SER A 329 -11.69 0.47 14.33
CA SER A 329 -10.87 0.28 13.14
C SER A 329 -9.63 -0.56 13.41
N ARG A 330 -8.98 -0.41 14.57
CA ARG A 330 -7.90 -1.30 15.00
C ARG A 330 -8.36 -2.75 15.04
N ARG A 331 -9.55 -3.04 15.61
CA ARG A 331 -10.16 -4.38 15.61
C ARG A 331 -10.46 -4.88 14.20
N THR A 332 -11.00 -4.03 13.34
CA THR A 332 -11.36 -4.40 11.96
C THR A 332 -10.13 -4.79 11.15
N PHE A 333 -9.05 -4.00 11.20
CA PHE A 333 -7.83 -4.28 10.44
C PHE A 333 -6.94 -5.38 11.05
N SER A 334 -7.02 -5.63 12.36
CA SER A 334 -6.24 -6.70 13.00
C SER A 334 -6.96 -8.04 13.02
N THR A 335 -8.15 -8.11 13.60
CA THR A 335 -8.86 -9.37 13.87
C THR A 335 -9.79 -9.76 12.72
N GLN A 336 -10.41 -8.80 12.03
CA GLN A 336 -11.44 -9.06 11.01
C GLN A 336 -10.90 -9.02 9.58
N GLN A 337 -9.60 -9.29 9.39
CA GLN A 337 -8.98 -9.28 8.05
C GLN A 337 -9.70 -10.19 7.06
N GLU A 338 -10.13 -11.38 7.49
CA GLU A 338 -10.84 -12.32 6.63
C GLU A 338 -12.18 -11.75 6.14
N THR A 339 -12.91 -11.08 7.02
CA THR A 339 -14.15 -10.36 6.66
C THR A 339 -13.87 -9.25 5.65
N LEU A 340 -12.75 -8.53 5.81
CA LEU A 340 -12.34 -7.52 4.83
C LEU A 340 -12.01 -8.15 3.46
N MET A 341 -11.32 -9.30 3.45
CA MET A 341 -11.01 -10.00 2.22
C MET A 341 -12.27 -10.48 1.48
N GLN A 342 -13.37 -10.78 2.19
CA GLN A 342 -14.63 -11.18 1.56
C GLN A 342 -15.22 -10.09 0.65
N PHE A 343 -14.94 -8.80 0.88
CA PHE A 343 -15.37 -7.73 -0.04
C PHE A 343 -14.71 -7.82 -1.42
N THR A 344 -13.59 -8.52 -1.55
CA THR A 344 -12.97 -8.80 -2.87
C THR A 344 -13.62 -9.99 -3.58
N ASN A 345 -14.44 -10.79 -2.89
CA ASN A 345 -15.08 -11.97 -3.44
C ASN A 345 -16.42 -11.63 -4.11
N VAL A 346 -16.36 -10.86 -5.20
CA VAL A 346 -17.54 -10.55 -6.01
C VAL A 346 -17.73 -11.64 -7.07
N PRO A 347 -18.92 -12.26 -7.19
CA PRO A 347 -19.18 -13.25 -8.23
C PRO A 347 -19.02 -12.68 -9.65
N ALA A 348 -18.19 -13.33 -10.47
CA ALA A 348 -17.89 -12.90 -11.84
C ALA A 348 -18.95 -13.33 -12.88
N ILE A 349 -20.23 -13.04 -12.63
CA ILE A 349 -21.36 -13.51 -13.46
C ILE A 349 -21.26 -12.99 -14.90
N SER A 350 -20.76 -11.76 -15.09
CA SER A 350 -20.66 -11.10 -16.39
C SER A 350 -19.41 -11.48 -17.21
N CYS A 351 -18.48 -12.25 -16.63
CA CYS A 351 -17.17 -12.51 -17.23
C CYS A 351 -16.84 -14.02 -17.17
N PRO A 352 -17.41 -14.83 -18.07
CA PRO A 352 -17.17 -16.28 -18.08
C PRO A 352 -15.70 -16.62 -18.35
N GLU A 353 -14.96 -15.75 -19.04
CA GLU A 353 -13.53 -15.95 -19.32
C GLU A 353 -12.64 -16.08 -18.08
N ILE A 354 -12.99 -15.43 -16.95
CA ILE A 354 -12.18 -15.55 -15.73
C ILE A 354 -12.63 -16.68 -14.83
N LEU A 355 -13.83 -17.23 -15.06
CA LEU A 355 -14.33 -18.37 -14.30
C LEU A 355 -13.57 -19.64 -14.68
N ILE A 356 -13.34 -20.49 -13.69
CA ILE A 356 -12.79 -21.83 -13.89
C ILE A 356 -13.96 -22.80 -13.80
N ASP A 357 -13.95 -23.82 -14.64
CA ASP A 357 -14.99 -24.85 -14.62
C ASP A 357 -15.02 -25.59 -13.26
N GLY A 358 -16.23 -25.98 -12.84
CA GLY A 358 -16.42 -26.63 -11.55
C GLY A 358 -15.70 -27.97 -11.42
N GLU A 359 -15.58 -28.75 -12.50
CA GLU A 359 -14.84 -30.02 -12.47
C GLU A 359 -13.32 -29.78 -12.36
N ASP A 360 -12.81 -28.76 -13.05
CA ASP A 360 -11.40 -28.36 -12.97
C ASP A 360 -11.02 -27.84 -11.58
N ILE A 361 -11.93 -27.09 -10.92
CA ILE A 361 -11.76 -26.66 -9.53
C ILE A 361 -11.68 -27.85 -8.59
N LYS A 362 -12.55 -28.87 -8.73
CA LYS A 362 -12.50 -30.08 -7.90
C LYS A 362 -11.15 -30.80 -8.03
N VAL A 363 -10.62 -30.90 -9.24
CA VAL A 363 -9.28 -31.48 -9.47
C VAL A 363 -8.20 -30.63 -8.80
N PHE A 364 -8.27 -29.31 -8.95
CA PHE A 364 -7.34 -28.38 -8.32
C PHE A 364 -7.35 -28.51 -6.78
N GLU A 365 -8.52 -28.47 -6.14
CA GLU A 365 -8.66 -28.64 -4.70
C GLU A 365 -8.12 -29.98 -4.22
N LYS A 366 -8.42 -31.06 -4.94
CA LYS A 366 -7.90 -32.40 -4.62
C LYS A 366 -6.37 -32.44 -4.69
N VAL A 367 -5.75 -31.82 -5.69
CA VAL A 367 -4.28 -31.80 -5.83
C VAL A 367 -3.66 -30.92 -4.75
N MET A 368 -4.22 -29.74 -4.48
CA MET A 368 -3.68 -28.78 -3.51
C MET A 368 -3.83 -29.25 -2.06
N ASN A 369 -4.98 -29.83 -1.69
CA ASN A 369 -5.22 -30.36 -0.35
C ASN A 369 -4.35 -31.60 -0.03
N ASN A 370 -3.92 -32.33 -1.07
CA ASN A 370 -2.99 -33.46 -0.93
C ASN A 370 -1.52 -33.06 -1.15
N ALA A 371 -1.22 -31.77 -1.33
CA ALA A 371 0.16 -31.31 -1.44
C ALA A 371 0.89 -31.45 -0.09
N PRO A 372 2.20 -31.76 -0.09
CA PRO A 372 2.99 -31.86 1.14
C PRO A 372 2.91 -30.57 1.97
N GLY A 373 2.45 -30.66 3.22
CA GLY A 373 2.31 -29.51 4.13
C GLY A 373 1.04 -28.67 3.96
N ASN A 374 0.12 -29.03 3.04
CA ASN A 374 -1.15 -28.31 2.84
C ASN A 374 -2.38 -29.05 3.36
N LYS A 375 -2.21 -30.27 3.90
CA LYS A 375 -3.32 -31.13 4.28
C LYS A 375 -4.10 -30.61 5.48
N TYR A 376 -3.38 -30.03 6.45
CA TYR A 376 -3.93 -29.41 7.65
C TYR A 376 -3.35 -28.02 7.84
N ALA A 377 -3.95 -27.26 8.77
CA ALA A 377 -3.43 -25.97 9.19
C ALA A 377 -1.97 -26.06 9.68
N LYS A 378 -1.26 -24.95 9.60
CA LYS A 378 0.13 -24.86 10.06
C LYS A 378 0.26 -25.33 11.50
N GLY A 379 1.27 -26.15 11.77
CA GLY A 379 1.49 -26.73 13.08
C GLY A 379 0.74 -28.04 13.32
N PHE A 380 -0.12 -28.48 12.39
CA PHE A 380 -0.88 -29.71 12.50
C PHE A 380 -0.50 -30.79 11.48
N ASN A 381 0.60 -30.63 10.74
CA ASN A 381 1.02 -31.58 9.72
C ASN A 381 2.13 -32.51 10.23
N ALA A 382 1.77 -33.72 10.67
CA ALA A 382 2.72 -34.75 11.11
C ALA A 382 3.79 -35.04 10.04
N ASP A 383 3.38 -35.09 8.77
CA ASP A 383 4.25 -35.36 7.61
C ASP A 383 5.29 -34.26 7.38
N ALA A 384 5.07 -33.06 7.91
CA ALA A 384 5.98 -31.92 7.83
C ALA A 384 6.85 -31.75 9.09
N GLY A 385 6.78 -32.68 10.03
CA GLY A 385 7.58 -32.68 11.27
C GLY A 385 6.93 -31.95 12.45
N ASP A 386 5.63 -31.63 12.38
CA ASP A 386 4.94 -31.00 13.49
C ASP A 386 4.71 -31.98 14.66
N THR A 387 5.19 -31.61 15.84
CA THR A 387 5.02 -32.38 17.08
C THR A 387 3.93 -31.79 17.97
N SER A 388 3.49 -32.58 18.97
CA SER A 388 2.51 -32.16 20.00
C SER A 388 1.14 -31.74 19.45
N LEU A 389 0.70 -32.39 18.37
CA LEU A 389 -0.53 -32.08 17.63
C LEU A 389 -1.79 -32.02 18.51
N LEU A 390 -1.89 -32.90 19.51
CA LEU A 390 -3.05 -33.00 20.40
C LEU A 390 -3.18 -31.84 21.41
N PHE A 391 -2.11 -31.09 21.64
CA PHE A 391 -2.06 -30.03 22.65
C PHE A 391 -1.98 -28.62 22.06
N LYS A 392 -2.01 -28.50 20.73
CA LYS A 392 -2.09 -27.22 20.04
C LYS A 392 -3.56 -26.80 19.97
N MET A 393 -3.89 -25.63 20.52
CA MET A 393 -5.21 -25.00 20.44
C MET A 393 -5.26 -23.96 19.33
#